data_AF-A0AAV1IHG0-F1
#
_entry.id   AF-A0AAV1IHG0-F1
#
_cell.length_a   1.000
_cell.length_b   1.000
_cell.length_c   1.000
_cell.angle_alpha   90.00
_cell.angle_beta   90.00
_cell.angle_gamma   90.00
#
_symmetry.space_group_name_H-M   'P 1'
#
loop_
_entity.id
_entity.type
_entity.pdbx_description
1 polymer ?
#
loop_
_entity_poly.entity_id
_entity_poly.type
_entity_poly.pdbx_seq_one_letter_code
_entity_poly.pdbx_strand_id
1 'polypeptide(L)'
;MDGKSAQLSPVQQFYVAVGSPEVKLTTLVDLLLALQANGPFGCAVICSSRDALDSLVSWLTPIQHTAVRCLHSDLSDDARTSMLQMYAKDLDHALRYQPQEREGSQAEDSEAKKQTRDASAGAEDSNGNAALTIGHSSTAERALAHVLVSTDAGLRVAESTGLPASLALIVHFDLPQRKEVYLKRMGLFARRSPLKFTVFFVTAGEVAAFRMVESFSSGSIDVMPVHISDIFPSQR
;
A
#
# COMPACT_ATOMS: atom_id res chain seq x y z
N MET A 1 14.92 -31.30 -18.95
CA MET A 1 14.89 -29.84 -18.76
C MET A 1 13.77 -29.58 -17.76
N ASP A 2 14.10 -29.78 -16.50
CA ASP A 2 13.14 -29.77 -15.41
C ASP A 2 12.69 -28.34 -15.12
N GLY A 3 11.42 -28.07 -15.40
CA GLY A 3 10.76 -26.84 -15.02
C GLY A 3 10.74 -26.77 -13.50
N LYS A 4 11.68 -26.02 -12.92
CA LYS A 4 11.61 -25.61 -11.52
C LYS A 4 10.34 -24.77 -11.36
N SER A 5 9.27 -25.40 -10.87
CA SER A 5 8.16 -24.70 -10.26
C SER A 5 8.75 -23.82 -9.18
N ALA A 6 8.70 -22.49 -9.37
CA ALA A 6 9.13 -21.54 -8.36
C ALA A 6 8.30 -21.80 -7.10
N GLN A 7 8.91 -22.46 -6.12
CA GLN A 7 8.29 -22.70 -4.83
C GLN A 7 8.15 -21.34 -4.16
N LEU A 8 6.94 -20.79 -4.19
CA LEU A 8 6.60 -19.57 -3.47
C LEU A 8 6.82 -19.85 -1.98
N SER A 9 7.47 -18.92 -1.27
CA SER A 9 7.53 -18.97 0.19
C SER A 9 6.11 -19.07 0.76
N PRO A 10 5.87 -19.86 1.82
CA PRO A 10 4.53 -19.99 2.39
C PRO A 10 4.07 -18.63 2.91
N VAL A 11 3.14 -18.01 2.18
CA VAL A 11 2.45 -16.80 2.59
C VAL A 11 1.40 -17.18 3.62
N GLN A 12 1.39 -16.53 4.78
CA GLN A 12 0.30 -16.69 5.74
C GLN A 12 -0.97 -16.04 5.17
N GLN A 13 -2.08 -16.74 5.22
CA GLN A 13 -3.33 -16.27 4.62
C GLN A 13 -4.38 -16.17 5.71
N PHE A 14 -5.04 -15.02 5.77
CA PHE A 14 -6.11 -14.75 6.72
C PHE A 14 -7.37 -14.28 6.00
N TYR A 15 -8.52 -14.46 6.63
CA TYR A 15 -9.75 -13.78 6.23
C TYR A 15 -10.36 -12.99 7.38
N VAL A 16 -11.03 -11.89 7.02
CA VAL A 16 -11.82 -11.07 7.92
C VAL A 16 -13.27 -11.13 7.45
N ALA A 17 -14.14 -11.68 8.30
CA ALA A 17 -15.58 -11.66 8.05
C ALA A 17 -16.15 -10.29 8.44
N VAL A 18 -16.87 -9.65 7.50
CA VAL A 18 -17.57 -8.38 7.74
C VAL A 18 -19.07 -8.56 7.54
N GLY A 19 -19.87 -7.83 8.30
CA GLY A 19 -21.34 -7.94 8.25
C GLY A 19 -21.92 -7.48 6.91
N SER A 20 -21.34 -6.45 6.30
CA SER A 20 -21.80 -5.89 5.03
C SER A 20 -20.65 -5.24 4.25
N PRO A 21 -20.81 -5.00 2.93
CA PRO A 21 -19.77 -4.37 2.10
C PRO A 21 -19.32 -2.99 2.60
N GLU A 22 -20.23 -2.22 3.20
CA GLU A 22 -19.96 -0.85 3.70
C GLU A 22 -18.95 -0.86 4.85
N VAL A 23 -18.91 -1.94 5.64
CA VAL A 23 -18.00 -2.11 6.77
C VAL A 23 -16.59 -2.53 6.34
N LYS A 24 -16.41 -2.99 5.08
CA LYS A 24 -15.06 -3.32 4.57
C LYS A 24 -14.11 -2.13 4.69
N LEU A 25 -14.59 -0.93 4.42
CA LEU A 25 -13.72 0.25 4.40
C LEU A 25 -13.22 0.62 5.79
N THR A 26 -14.12 0.67 6.78
CA THR A 26 -13.74 0.95 8.17
C THR A 26 -12.80 -0.13 8.70
N THR A 27 -13.08 -1.40 8.40
CA THR A 27 -12.23 -2.53 8.80
C THR A 27 -10.83 -2.46 8.18
N LEU A 28 -10.72 -2.00 6.92
CA LEU A 28 -9.44 -1.79 6.27
C LEU A 28 -8.63 -0.67 6.96
N VAL A 29 -9.29 0.42 7.33
CA VAL A 29 -8.64 1.52 8.07
C VAL A 29 -8.11 1.03 9.40
N ASP A 30 -8.91 0.30 10.18
CA ASP A 30 -8.49 -0.25 11.47
C ASP A 30 -7.29 -1.19 11.32
N LEU A 31 -7.30 -2.05 10.30
CA LEU A 31 -6.17 -2.92 9.97
C LEU A 31 -4.91 -2.12 9.67
N LEU A 32 -5.00 -1.09 8.82
CA LEU A 32 -3.84 -0.27 8.46
C LEU A 32 -3.27 0.47 9.69
N LEU A 33 -4.13 1.09 10.50
CA LEU A 33 -3.72 1.82 11.70
C LEU A 33 -3.03 0.91 12.73
N ALA A 34 -3.57 -0.29 12.95
CA ALA A 34 -2.94 -1.24 13.87
C ALA A 34 -1.62 -1.80 13.36
N LEU A 35 -1.42 -1.90 12.03
CA LEU A 35 -0.13 -2.26 11.45
C LEU A 35 0.89 -1.11 11.56
N GLN A 36 0.46 0.15 11.45
CA GLN A 36 1.34 1.32 11.61
C GLN A 36 2.03 1.35 12.98
N ALA A 37 1.39 0.82 14.02
CA ALA A 37 1.98 0.70 15.37
C ALA A 37 3.26 -0.16 15.41
N ASN A 38 3.49 -0.99 14.39
CA ASN A 38 4.67 -1.86 14.27
C ASN A 38 5.75 -1.27 13.35
N GLY A 39 5.59 -0.02 12.91
CA GLY A 39 6.52 0.68 12.03
C GLY A 39 6.05 0.74 10.57
N PRO A 40 6.91 1.23 9.66
CA PRO A 40 6.54 1.43 8.26
C PRO A 40 6.32 0.10 7.53
N PHE A 41 5.30 0.05 6.67
CA PHE A 41 4.97 -1.12 5.87
C PHE A 41 4.38 -0.77 4.50
N GLY A 42 4.51 -1.70 3.56
CA GLY A 42 3.88 -1.64 2.25
C GLY A 42 2.66 -2.55 2.17
N CYS A 43 1.54 -2.00 1.70
CA CYS A 43 0.28 -2.70 1.49
C CYS A 43 -0.22 -2.50 0.06
N ALA A 44 -0.74 -3.55 -0.55
CA ALA A 44 -1.53 -3.44 -1.77
C ALA A 44 -2.98 -3.86 -1.52
N VAL A 45 -3.93 -3.03 -1.94
CA VAL A 45 -5.36 -3.28 -1.80
C VAL A 45 -5.94 -3.51 -3.19
N ILE A 46 -6.50 -4.70 -3.42
CA ILE A 46 -7.04 -5.10 -4.71
C ILE A 46 -8.57 -5.14 -4.66
N CYS A 47 -9.19 -4.36 -5.53
CA CYS A 47 -10.64 -4.23 -5.69
C CYS A 47 -11.08 -4.56 -7.12
N SER A 48 -12.38 -4.79 -7.30
CA SER A 48 -12.95 -5.29 -8.54
C SER A 48 -13.44 -4.21 -9.51
N SER A 49 -13.74 -3.00 -9.01
CA SER A 49 -14.32 -1.91 -9.80
C SER A 49 -13.57 -0.59 -9.64
N ARG A 50 -13.80 0.34 -10.59
CA ARG A 50 -13.24 1.69 -10.52
C ARG A 50 -13.87 2.51 -9.38
N ASP A 51 -15.17 2.39 -9.20
CA ASP A 51 -15.89 3.10 -8.13
C ASP A 51 -15.38 2.69 -6.74
N ALA A 52 -15.10 1.40 -6.53
CA ALA A 52 -14.49 0.91 -5.30
C ALA A 52 -13.08 1.46 -5.10
N LEU A 53 -12.27 1.51 -6.17
CA LEU A 53 -10.93 2.10 -6.15
C LEU A 53 -10.97 3.58 -5.76
N ASP A 54 -11.83 4.37 -6.41
CA ASP A 54 -11.93 5.81 -6.14
C ASP A 54 -12.44 6.07 -4.72
N SER A 55 -13.38 5.25 -4.23
CA SER A 55 -13.86 5.28 -2.84
C SER A 55 -12.73 4.98 -1.85
N LEU A 56 -11.95 3.93 -2.09
CA LEU A 56 -10.79 3.57 -1.28
C LEU A 56 -9.76 4.70 -1.26
N VAL A 57 -9.41 5.26 -2.41
CA VAL A 57 -8.45 6.37 -2.50
C VAL A 57 -8.96 7.59 -1.73
N SER A 58 -10.22 7.97 -1.91
CA SER A 58 -10.83 9.10 -1.21
C SER A 58 -10.81 8.95 0.31
N TRP A 59 -11.04 7.74 0.82
CA TRP A 59 -11.09 7.47 2.26
C TRP A 59 -9.73 7.26 2.90
N LEU A 60 -8.78 6.66 2.19
CA LEU A 60 -7.44 6.38 2.72
C LEU A 60 -6.50 7.59 2.68
N THR A 61 -6.68 8.50 1.71
CA THR A 61 -5.85 9.70 1.55
C THR A 61 -5.81 10.62 2.79
N PRO A 62 -6.94 10.92 3.47
CA PRO A 62 -6.91 11.81 4.64
C PRO A 62 -6.34 11.15 5.91
N ILE A 63 -6.02 9.86 5.90
CA ILE A 63 -5.53 9.14 7.08
C ILE A 63 -4.08 9.57 7.35
N GLN A 64 -3.81 9.97 8.60
CA GLN A 64 -2.47 10.34 9.04
C GLN A 64 -1.48 9.19 8.80
N HIS A 65 -0.23 9.56 8.51
CA HIS A 65 0.86 8.63 8.21
C HIS A 65 0.53 7.62 7.10
N THR A 66 -0.39 7.92 6.18
CA THR A 66 -0.77 7.04 5.07
C THR A 66 -0.46 7.70 3.74
N ALA A 67 0.41 7.08 2.94
CA ALA A 67 0.64 7.46 1.55
C ALA A 67 -0.14 6.53 0.64
N VAL A 68 -1.03 7.10 -0.19
CA VAL A 68 -1.89 6.33 -1.10
C VAL A 68 -1.47 6.59 -2.55
N ARG A 69 -1.30 5.51 -3.31
CA ARG A 69 -1.13 5.51 -4.76
C ARG A 69 -2.15 4.57 -5.38
N CYS A 70 -2.53 4.79 -6.64
CA CYS A 70 -3.47 3.90 -7.31
C CYS A 70 -3.04 3.51 -8.72
N LEU A 71 -3.55 2.35 -9.17
CA LEU A 71 -3.38 1.82 -10.51
C LEU A 71 -4.73 1.36 -11.07
N HIS A 72 -5.16 2.01 -12.16
CA HIS A 72 -6.38 1.70 -12.87
C HIS A 72 -6.16 1.66 -14.39
N SER A 73 -7.18 1.22 -15.13
CA SER A 73 -7.14 1.03 -16.59
C SER A 73 -6.82 2.30 -17.37
N ASP A 74 -7.28 3.46 -16.90
CA ASP A 74 -7.16 4.70 -17.67
C ASP A 74 -5.75 5.30 -17.68
N LEU A 75 -4.84 4.78 -16.84
CA LEU A 75 -3.43 5.12 -16.90
C LEU A 75 -2.77 4.39 -18.07
N SER A 76 -1.91 5.08 -18.81
CA SER A 76 -1.02 4.45 -19.79
C SER A 76 -0.04 3.49 -19.10
N ASP A 77 0.52 2.54 -19.85
CA ASP A 77 1.45 1.57 -19.27
C ASP A 77 2.72 2.26 -18.72
N ASP A 78 3.17 3.34 -19.35
CA ASP A 78 4.26 4.18 -18.84
C ASP A 78 3.88 4.84 -17.51
N ALA A 79 2.68 5.43 -17.42
CA ALA A 79 2.21 6.04 -16.18
C ALA A 79 2.07 5.01 -15.04
N ARG A 80 1.56 3.81 -15.34
CA ARG A 80 1.51 2.70 -14.36
C ARG A 80 2.90 2.27 -13.92
N THR A 81 3.86 2.21 -14.86
CA THR A 81 5.26 1.88 -14.55
C THR A 81 5.88 2.93 -13.64
N SER A 82 5.73 4.21 -13.95
CA SER A 82 6.23 5.31 -13.11
C SER A 82 5.60 5.28 -11.71
N MET A 83 4.29 5.04 -11.61
CA MET A 83 3.60 4.94 -10.32
C MET A 83 4.13 3.78 -9.46
N LEU A 84 4.37 2.62 -10.06
CA LEU A 84 4.99 1.47 -9.38
C LEU A 84 6.41 1.77 -8.91
N GLN A 85 7.22 2.45 -9.73
CA GLN A 85 8.58 2.84 -9.36
C GLN A 85 8.59 3.86 -8.21
N MET A 86 7.69 4.84 -8.24
CA MET A 86 7.53 5.80 -7.14
C MET A 86 7.10 5.10 -5.86
N TYR A 87 6.10 4.22 -5.95
CA TYR A 87 5.66 3.40 -4.82
C TYR A 87 6.81 2.59 -4.20
N ALA A 88 7.60 1.91 -5.05
CA ALA A 88 8.75 1.13 -4.61
C ALA A 88 9.79 1.98 -3.88
N LYS A 89 10.12 3.15 -4.46
CA LYS A 89 11.12 4.07 -3.91
C LYS A 89 10.69 4.65 -2.56
N ASP A 90 9.43 5.08 -2.46
CA ASP A 90 8.89 5.64 -1.23
C ASP A 90 8.90 4.61 -0.10
N LEU A 91 8.50 3.37 -0.40
CA LEU A 91 8.49 2.27 0.56
C LEU A 91 9.91 1.84 0.99
N ASP A 92 10.85 1.76 0.07
CA ASP A 92 12.25 1.43 0.39
C ASP A 92 12.89 2.51 1.28
N HIS A 93 12.65 3.79 0.97
CA HIS A 93 13.07 4.89 1.82
C HIS A 93 12.40 4.86 3.20
N ALA A 94 11.13 4.46 3.25
CA ALA A 94 10.38 4.30 4.49
C ALA A 94 11.00 3.26 5.42
N LEU A 95 11.38 2.10 4.87
CA LEU A 95 11.90 0.95 5.61
C LEU A 95 13.38 1.05 6.00
N ARG A 96 14.20 1.78 5.22
CA ARG A 96 15.64 1.91 5.50
C ARG A 96 15.99 2.91 6.59
N TYR A 97 15.05 3.76 6.98
CA TYR A 97 15.32 4.76 8.00
C TYR A 97 15.47 4.13 9.37
N GLN A 98 16.68 4.24 9.91
CA GLN A 98 16.93 4.04 11.32
C GLN A 98 16.81 5.41 12.00
N PRO A 99 16.01 5.54 13.08
CA PRO A 99 16.06 6.73 13.91
C PRO A 99 17.49 6.87 14.44
N GLN A 100 18.20 7.91 14.03
CA GLN A 100 19.36 8.34 14.81
C GLN A 100 18.81 8.81 16.15
N GLU A 101 19.08 8.04 17.22
CA GLU A 101 18.93 8.52 18.58
C GLU A 101 19.64 9.86 18.67
N ARG A 102 18.89 10.94 18.89
CA ARG A 102 19.50 12.23 19.21
C ARG A 102 20.09 12.11 20.61
N GLU A 103 21.33 11.65 20.71
CA GLU A 103 22.16 11.97 21.87
C GLU A 103 22.21 13.49 21.97
N GLY A 104 21.72 14.01 23.09
CA GLY A 104 21.70 15.43 23.36
C GLY A 104 23.11 15.98 23.45
N SER A 105 23.47 16.89 22.55
CA SER A 105 24.59 17.80 22.72
C SER A 105 24.09 19.24 22.61
N GLN A 106 23.86 19.78 23.81
CA GLN A 106 24.20 21.12 24.30
C GLN A 106 23.94 22.33 23.39
N ALA A 107 23.09 23.19 23.93
CA ALA A 107 22.97 24.59 23.56
C ALA A 107 24.32 25.29 23.60
N GLU A 108 24.71 25.93 22.50
CA GLU A 108 25.53 27.13 22.56
C GLU A 108 24.92 28.22 21.69
N ASP A 109 24.79 29.36 22.36
CA ASP A 109 24.23 30.62 21.98
C ASP A 109 25.08 31.29 20.90
N SER A 110 24.47 31.88 19.87
CA SER A 110 25.12 32.91 19.05
C SER A 110 24.08 33.70 18.25
N GLU A 111 23.81 34.87 18.82
CA GLU A 111 23.04 35.98 18.27
C GLU A 111 23.68 36.64 17.04
N ALA A 112 22.80 37.23 16.22
CA ALA A 112 22.99 38.34 15.28
C ALA A 112 23.77 38.13 13.95
N LYS A 113 23.11 38.38 12.81
CA LYS A 113 23.02 39.74 12.22
C LYS A 113 22.07 39.82 11.03
N LYS A 114 21.15 40.79 11.13
CA LYS A 114 20.24 41.31 10.10
C LYS A 114 21.01 42.03 8.99
N GLN A 115 20.71 41.76 7.71
CA GLN A 115 20.81 42.82 6.69
C GLN A 115 19.90 42.62 5.47
N THR A 116 19.08 43.65 5.30
CA THR A 116 18.13 44.03 4.25
C THR A 116 18.73 44.13 2.85
N ARG A 117 17.91 43.92 1.82
CA ARG A 117 17.88 44.76 0.60
C ARG A 117 16.59 44.55 -0.20
N ASP A 118 15.94 45.67 -0.51
CA ASP A 118 14.75 45.84 -1.34
C ASP A 118 15.03 45.76 -2.85
N ALA A 119 13.96 45.47 -3.59
CA ALA A 119 13.46 46.22 -4.77
C ALA A 119 13.34 45.48 -6.12
N SER A 120 12.07 45.41 -6.59
CA SER A 120 11.56 45.57 -7.99
C SER A 120 12.01 44.58 -9.07
N ALA A 121 11.31 44.31 -10.18
CA ALA A 121 9.94 44.42 -10.68
C ALA A 121 9.97 43.74 -12.07
N GLY A 122 8.84 43.18 -12.54
CA GLY A 122 8.57 43.11 -13.98
C GLY A 122 8.39 41.73 -14.62
N ALA A 123 7.33 41.69 -15.44
CA ALA A 123 7.08 40.87 -16.64
C ALA A 123 6.15 39.65 -16.52
N GLU A 124 5.08 39.79 -17.30
CA GLU A 124 3.99 38.88 -17.66
C GLU A 124 4.49 37.72 -18.53
N ASP A 125 3.91 36.53 -18.39
CA ASP A 125 3.00 35.90 -19.38
C ASP A 125 3.02 34.36 -19.35
N SER A 126 1.89 33.81 -19.77
CA SER A 126 1.64 32.45 -20.30
C SER A 126 1.28 31.29 -19.34
N ASN A 127 -0.03 31.05 -19.29
CA ASN A 127 -0.70 29.80 -19.70
C ASN A 127 -0.05 28.46 -19.27
N GLY A 128 -0.65 27.77 -18.29
CA GLY A 128 -0.26 26.42 -17.90
C GLY A 128 -1.30 25.74 -17.02
N ASN A 129 -1.77 24.58 -17.48
CA ASN A 129 -2.65 23.60 -16.85
C ASN A 129 -2.88 23.71 -15.33
N ALA A 130 -4.16 23.67 -14.95
CA ALA A 130 -4.62 23.42 -13.59
C ALA A 130 -4.21 22.03 -13.10
N ALA A 131 -2.98 21.91 -12.61
CA ALA A 131 -2.59 20.89 -11.66
C ALA A 131 -2.73 21.50 -10.26
N LEU A 132 -3.81 21.14 -9.57
CA LEU A 132 -4.05 21.48 -8.17
C LEU A 132 -2.89 20.97 -7.31
N THR A 133 -1.89 21.81 -7.09
CA THR A 133 -0.89 21.63 -6.05
C THR A 133 -1.27 22.60 -4.94
N ILE A 134 -2.16 22.16 -4.05
CA ILE A 134 -2.43 22.88 -2.81
C ILE A 134 -1.25 22.61 -1.88
N GLY A 135 -0.57 23.70 -1.51
CA GLY A 135 0.68 23.68 -0.78
C GLY A 135 0.59 23.08 0.61
N HIS A 136 1.73 22.61 1.11
CA HIS A 136 1.96 22.37 2.53
C HIS A 136 3.28 23.04 2.91
N SER A 137 3.20 24.12 3.70
CA SER A 137 4.27 24.54 4.59
C SER A 137 4.16 23.77 5.91
N SER A 138 5.32 23.54 6.53
CA SER A 138 5.57 22.90 7.84
C SER A 138 5.60 21.36 7.85
N THR A 139 6.81 20.84 8.11
CA THR A 139 7.20 19.47 8.48
C THR A 139 6.31 18.36 7.92
N ALA A 140 6.61 17.88 6.70
CA ALA A 140 5.90 16.76 6.09
C ALA A 140 5.95 15.52 7.01
N GLU A 141 4.82 15.25 7.66
CA GLU A 141 4.66 14.13 8.57
C GLU A 141 4.85 12.83 7.77
N ARG A 142 5.75 11.96 8.24
CA ARG A 142 6.22 10.80 7.46
C ARG A 142 5.13 9.75 7.36
N ALA A 143 4.94 9.18 6.16
CA ALA A 143 4.07 8.03 5.97
C ALA A 143 4.69 6.76 6.60
N LEU A 144 3.86 6.02 7.34
CA LEU A 144 4.14 4.69 7.88
C LEU A 144 3.45 3.62 7.02
N ALA A 145 2.21 3.85 6.61
CA ALA A 145 1.51 2.97 5.67
C ALA A 145 1.69 3.47 4.24
N HIS A 146 2.33 2.66 3.39
CA HIS A 146 2.41 2.91 1.95
C HIS A 146 1.42 1.99 1.23
N VAL A 147 0.29 2.55 0.80
CA VAL A 147 -0.83 1.80 0.23
C VAL A 147 -0.90 1.98 -1.29
N LEU A 148 -0.88 0.87 -2.02
CA LEU A 148 -1.16 0.81 -3.45
C LEU A 148 -2.56 0.21 -3.69
N VAL A 149 -3.52 1.02 -4.12
CA VAL A 149 -4.86 0.56 -4.47
C VAL A 149 -4.93 0.22 -5.95
N SER A 150 -5.44 -0.95 -6.33
CA SER A 150 -5.51 -1.32 -7.75
C SER A 150 -6.71 -2.19 -8.09
N THR A 151 -7.13 -2.11 -9.35
CA THR A 151 -7.97 -3.13 -9.99
C THR A 151 -7.11 -4.18 -10.69
N ASP A 152 -7.67 -5.34 -10.99
CA ASP A 152 -6.95 -6.39 -11.75
C ASP A 152 -6.43 -5.93 -13.11
N ALA A 153 -7.12 -4.96 -13.74
CA ALA A 153 -6.68 -4.35 -15.01
C ALA A 153 -5.48 -3.42 -14.82
N GLY A 154 -5.41 -2.69 -13.70
CA GLY A 154 -4.29 -1.82 -13.35
C GLY A 154 -2.98 -2.58 -13.07
N LEU A 155 -3.10 -3.83 -12.62
CA LEU A 155 -1.95 -4.69 -12.31
C LEU A 155 -1.23 -5.29 -13.53
N ARG A 156 -1.72 -5.09 -14.76
CA ARG A 156 -1.11 -5.70 -15.96
C ARG A 156 0.38 -5.37 -16.14
N VAL A 157 0.77 -4.12 -15.90
CA VAL A 157 2.17 -3.70 -16.02
C VAL A 157 3.06 -4.32 -14.93
N ALA A 158 2.50 -4.62 -13.76
CA ALA A 158 3.24 -5.28 -12.69
C ALA A 158 3.69 -6.70 -13.07
N GLU A 159 3.10 -7.31 -14.11
CA GLU A 159 3.52 -8.64 -14.61
C GLU A 159 4.93 -8.63 -15.20
N SER A 160 5.32 -7.52 -15.85
CA SER A 160 6.64 -7.36 -16.49
C SER A 160 7.63 -6.63 -15.60
N THR A 161 7.18 -5.59 -14.90
CA THR A 161 8.06 -4.74 -14.06
C THR A 161 8.29 -5.32 -12.67
N GLY A 162 7.35 -6.14 -12.19
CA GLY A 162 7.35 -6.68 -10.84
C GLY A 162 6.91 -5.66 -9.79
N LEU A 163 6.45 -6.18 -8.65
CA LEU A 163 6.16 -5.38 -7.47
C LEU A 163 7.38 -5.25 -6.56
N PRO A 164 7.40 -4.24 -5.66
CA PRO A 164 8.51 -4.06 -4.73
C PRO A 164 8.69 -5.29 -3.85
N ALA A 165 9.93 -5.75 -3.69
CA ALA A 165 10.25 -6.86 -2.79
C ALA A 165 9.86 -6.54 -1.33
N SER A 166 9.86 -5.26 -0.95
CA SER A 166 9.51 -4.77 0.38
C SER A 166 8.01 -4.79 0.73
N LEU A 167 7.13 -5.17 -0.19
CA LEU A 167 5.70 -5.23 0.11
C LEU A 167 5.39 -6.33 1.14
N ALA A 168 4.70 -5.99 2.23
CA ALA A 168 4.45 -6.93 3.32
C ALA A 168 3.05 -7.54 3.30
N LEU A 169 2.06 -6.80 2.79
CA LEU A 169 0.64 -7.14 2.89
C LEU A 169 -0.08 -7.00 1.54
N ILE A 170 -0.93 -7.98 1.23
CA ILE A 170 -1.99 -7.86 0.21
C ILE A 170 -3.35 -7.93 0.90
N VAL A 171 -4.23 -7.00 0.58
CA VAL A 171 -5.64 -7.05 0.95
C VAL A 171 -6.46 -7.34 -0.30
N HIS A 172 -7.13 -8.48 -0.33
CA HIS A 172 -8.20 -8.76 -1.27
C HIS A 172 -9.48 -8.10 -0.73
N PHE A 173 -9.67 -6.83 -1.07
CA PHE A 173 -10.87 -6.08 -0.69
C PHE A 173 -12.11 -6.74 -1.30
N ASP A 174 -12.00 -7.16 -2.56
CA ASP A 174 -12.95 -8.03 -3.23
C ASP A 174 -12.35 -9.40 -3.53
N LEU A 175 -13.14 -10.46 -3.33
CA LEU A 175 -12.69 -11.83 -3.54
C LEU A 175 -12.44 -12.12 -5.03
N PRO A 176 -11.34 -12.82 -5.37
CA PRO A 176 -11.10 -13.25 -6.74
C PRO A 176 -12.11 -14.33 -7.14
N GLN A 177 -12.93 -14.04 -8.15
CA GLN A 177 -14.04 -14.92 -8.57
C GLN A 177 -13.59 -16.15 -9.37
N ARG A 178 -12.34 -16.18 -9.85
CA ARG A 178 -11.79 -17.26 -10.67
C ARG A 178 -10.37 -17.62 -10.25
N LYS A 179 -9.99 -18.88 -10.43
CA LYS A 179 -8.65 -19.39 -10.10
C LYS A 179 -7.53 -18.61 -10.78
N GLU A 180 -7.70 -18.22 -12.04
CA GLU A 180 -6.66 -17.48 -12.77
C GLU A 180 -6.44 -16.08 -12.18
N VAL A 181 -7.51 -15.43 -11.72
CA VAL A 181 -7.41 -14.11 -11.06
C VAL A 181 -6.71 -14.25 -9.70
N TYR A 182 -7.08 -15.26 -8.91
CA TYR A 182 -6.41 -15.58 -7.66
C TYR A 182 -4.90 -15.82 -7.87
N LEU A 183 -4.54 -16.71 -8.80
CA LEU A 183 -3.14 -17.03 -9.09
C LEU A 183 -2.35 -15.82 -9.60
N LYS A 184 -2.99 -14.96 -10.40
CA LYS A 184 -2.38 -13.71 -10.85
C LYS A 184 -2.11 -12.76 -9.68
N ARG A 185 -3.11 -12.53 -8.82
CA ARG A 185 -2.99 -11.70 -7.61
C ARG A 185 -2.00 -12.27 -6.61
N MET A 186 -1.81 -13.58 -6.49
CA MET A 186 -0.77 -14.13 -5.61
C MET A 186 0.60 -14.13 -6.27
N GLY A 187 0.67 -14.46 -7.56
CA GLY A 187 1.91 -14.61 -8.31
C GLY A 187 2.62 -13.29 -8.60
N LEU A 188 1.91 -12.18 -8.73
CA LEU A 188 2.52 -10.84 -8.89
C LEU A 188 3.30 -10.42 -7.64
N PHE A 189 2.84 -10.86 -6.48
CA PHE A 189 3.29 -10.37 -5.20
C PHE A 189 4.29 -11.32 -4.54
N ALA A 190 4.18 -12.62 -4.80
CA ALA A 190 5.05 -13.64 -4.21
C ALA A 190 6.36 -13.91 -4.99
N ARG A 191 6.55 -13.35 -6.20
CA ARG A 191 7.71 -13.67 -7.06
C ARG A 191 9.07 -13.16 -6.55
N ARG A 192 9.09 -12.10 -5.75
CA ARG A 192 10.33 -11.43 -5.28
C ARG A 192 10.27 -10.87 -3.86
N SER A 193 9.15 -11.05 -3.18
CA SER A 193 8.90 -10.46 -1.86
C SER A 193 8.85 -11.58 -0.81
N PRO A 194 9.44 -11.39 0.38
CA PRO A 194 9.05 -12.13 1.57
C PRO A 194 7.67 -11.62 2.01
N LEU A 195 6.66 -11.78 1.15
CA LEU A 195 5.30 -11.36 1.46
C LEU A 195 4.90 -12.06 2.76
N LYS A 196 4.58 -11.25 3.77
CA LYS A 196 4.38 -11.77 5.12
C LYS A 196 3.00 -12.39 5.24
N PHE A 197 1.97 -11.67 4.77
CA PHE A 197 0.59 -12.12 4.89
C PHE A 197 -0.33 -11.58 3.80
N THR A 198 -1.38 -12.34 3.50
CA THR A 198 -2.52 -11.93 2.65
C THR A 198 -3.79 -11.91 3.50
N VAL A 199 -4.68 -10.96 3.27
CA VAL A 199 -5.96 -10.85 3.98
C VAL A 199 -7.12 -10.77 2.99
N PHE A 200 -8.10 -11.65 3.15
CA PHE A 200 -9.33 -11.68 2.35
C PHE A 200 -10.50 -11.06 3.12
N PHE A 201 -11.18 -10.08 2.54
CA PHE A 201 -12.39 -9.52 3.15
C PHE A 201 -13.60 -10.28 2.61
N VAL A 202 -14.36 -10.86 3.52
CA VAL A 202 -15.49 -11.75 3.20
C VAL A 202 -16.76 -11.18 3.81
N THR A 203 -17.71 -10.78 2.97
CA THR A 203 -19.04 -10.38 3.47
C THR A 203 -19.92 -11.61 3.73
N ALA A 204 -20.98 -11.45 4.53
CA ALA A 204 -21.93 -12.52 4.82
C ALA A 204 -22.53 -13.18 3.56
N GLY A 205 -22.70 -12.44 2.46
CA GLY A 205 -23.20 -12.96 1.18
C GLY A 205 -22.14 -13.67 0.32
N GLU A 206 -20.86 -13.57 0.66
CA GLU A 206 -19.74 -14.06 -0.15
C GLU A 206 -19.17 -15.41 0.30
N VAL A 207 -19.81 -16.09 1.26
CA VAL A 207 -19.30 -17.36 1.83
C VAL A 207 -19.03 -18.41 0.75
N ALA A 208 -19.93 -18.58 -0.22
CA ALA A 208 -19.74 -19.51 -1.32
C ALA A 208 -18.55 -19.15 -2.21
N ALA A 209 -18.39 -17.85 -2.52
CA ALA A 209 -17.24 -17.36 -3.29
C ALA A 209 -15.93 -17.57 -2.52
N PHE A 210 -15.93 -17.33 -1.21
CA PHE A 210 -14.77 -17.60 -0.35
C PHE A 210 -14.38 -19.07 -0.31
N ARG A 211 -15.35 -20.00 -0.25
CA ARG A 211 -15.07 -21.45 -0.38
C ARG A 211 -14.37 -21.80 -1.70
N MET A 212 -14.70 -21.11 -2.80
CA MET A 212 -13.96 -21.28 -4.05
C MET A 212 -12.52 -20.78 -3.92
N VAL A 213 -12.30 -19.62 -3.29
CA VAL A 213 -10.95 -19.07 -3.06
C VAL A 213 -10.10 -20.04 -2.23
N GLU A 214 -10.66 -20.63 -1.16
CA GLU A 214 -9.99 -21.66 -0.37
C GLU A 214 -9.57 -22.86 -1.25
N SER A 215 -10.43 -23.29 -2.18
CA SER A 215 -10.10 -24.39 -3.11
C SER A 215 -8.99 -24.05 -4.11
N PHE A 216 -8.73 -22.76 -4.36
CA PHE A 216 -7.64 -22.31 -5.23
C PHE A 216 -6.31 -22.22 -4.48
N SER A 217 -6.37 -22.00 -3.18
CA SER A 217 -5.19 -21.86 -2.33
C SER A 217 -4.52 -23.21 -2.09
N SER A 218 -3.20 -23.20 -2.02
CA SER A 218 -2.41 -24.39 -1.68
C SER A 218 -2.21 -24.58 -0.17
N GLY A 219 -2.73 -23.68 0.66
CA GLY A 219 -2.58 -23.68 2.12
C GLY A 219 -3.88 -23.28 2.83
N SER A 220 -3.87 -23.30 4.17
CA SER A 220 -5.01 -22.83 4.96
C SER A 220 -5.17 -21.31 4.86
N ILE A 221 -6.43 -20.87 4.91
CA ILE A 221 -6.78 -19.46 5.09
C ILE A 221 -7.43 -19.37 6.47
N ASP A 222 -6.69 -18.83 7.43
CA ASP A 222 -7.10 -18.80 8.84
C ASP A 222 -7.97 -17.58 9.14
N VAL A 223 -8.74 -17.61 10.23
CA VAL A 223 -9.45 -16.42 10.71
C VAL A 223 -8.41 -15.40 11.18
N MET A 224 -8.59 -14.12 10.83
CA MET A 224 -7.72 -13.05 11.34
C MET A 224 -7.79 -13.01 12.88
N PRO A 225 -6.64 -13.05 13.59
CA PRO A 225 -6.62 -12.99 15.04
C PRO A 225 -7.07 -11.61 15.55
N VAL A 226 -7.56 -11.59 16.79
CA VAL A 226 -8.04 -10.36 17.45
C VAL A 226 -6.90 -9.37 17.68
N HIS A 227 -5.69 -9.85 17.98
CA HIS A 227 -4.51 -9.02 18.09
C HIS A 227 -3.66 -9.12 16.83
N ILE A 228 -3.45 -7.99 16.15
CA ILE A 228 -2.61 -7.92 14.95
C ILE A 228 -1.16 -8.29 15.25
N SER A 229 -0.66 -8.11 16.48
CA SER A 229 0.65 -8.60 16.90
C SER A 229 0.82 -10.11 16.71
N ASP A 230 -0.27 -10.89 16.77
CA ASP A 230 -0.23 -12.35 16.66
C ASP A 230 0.01 -12.83 15.21
N ILE A 231 -0.15 -11.96 14.21
CA ILE A 231 0.16 -12.31 12.80
C ILE A 231 1.64 -12.15 12.47
N PHE A 232 2.40 -11.41 13.29
CA PHE A 232 3.83 -11.27 13.08
C PHE A 232 4.54 -12.42 13.78
N PRO A 233 5.40 -13.20 13.10
CA PRO A 233 6.20 -14.21 13.77
C PRO A 233 7.00 -13.54 14.87
N SER A 234 6.86 -14.04 16.11
CA SER A 234 7.66 -13.58 17.25
C SER A 234 9.13 -13.68 16.86
N GLN A 235 9.85 -12.56 16.86
CA GLN A 235 11.29 -12.56 16.66
C GLN A 235 11.89 -13.48 17.72
N ARG A 236 12.32 -14.68 17.31
CA ARG A 236 13.14 -15.60 18.09
C ARG A 236 14.55 -15.56 17.55
#